data_AF-A0A957AKD4-F1
#
_entry.id   AF-A0A957AKD4-F1
#
_cell.length_a   1.000
_cell.length_b   1.000
_cell.length_c   1.000
_cell.angle_alpha   90.00
_cell.angle_beta   90.00
_cell.angle_gamma   90.00
#
_symmetry.space_group_name_H-M   'P 1'
#
loop_
_entity.id
_entity.type
_entity.pdbx_description
1 polymer ?
#
loop_
_entity_poly.entity_id
_entity_poly.type
_entity_poly.pdbx_seq_one_letter_code
_entity_poly.pdbx_strand_id
1 'polypeptide(L)'
;TDDELLDGMRTLARLEGLFASPESGAAVAAARKLRESGFLAPEDRTVIFSTGSGLMHVDLIPIHPPVIDPNEHDLVAAITEARAHAG
;
A
#
# COMPACT_ATOMS: atom_id res chain seq x y z
N THR A 1 5.92 3.61 13.14
CA THR A 1 4.96 4.70 13.43
C THR A 1 3.67 4.40 12.69
N ASP A 2 2.62 5.19 12.91
CA ASP A 2 1.36 5.03 12.17
C ASP A 2 1.57 5.23 10.67
N ASP A 3 2.43 6.18 10.27
CA ASP A 3 2.78 6.39 8.86
C ASP A 3 3.44 5.17 8.23
N GLU A 4 4.39 4.54 8.92
CA GLU A 4 5.08 3.33 8.43
C GLU A 4 4.13 2.13 8.34
N LEU A 5 3.19 2.05 9.27
CA LEU A 5 2.13 1.04 9.24
C LEU A 5 1.27 1.21 7.98
N LEU A 6 0.82 2.44 7.69
CA LEU A 6 0.02 2.74 6.51
C LEU A 6 0.82 2.52 5.22
N ASP A 7 2.11 2.85 5.21
CA ASP A 7 3.03 2.53 4.10
C ASP A 7 3.15 1.01 3.88
N GLY A 8 3.23 0.23 4.96
CA GLY A 8 3.21 -1.23 4.89
C GLY A 8 1.92 -1.78 4.29
N MET A 9 0.75 -1.24 4.67
CA MET A 9 -0.53 -1.59 4.05
C MET A 9 -0.53 -1.28 2.54
N ARG A 10 -0.06 -0.08 2.15
CA ARG A 10 0.04 0.33 0.74
C ARG A 10 1.00 -0.57 -0.05
N THR A 11 2.10 -0.98 0.57
CA THR A 11 3.08 -1.89 -0.03
C THR A 11 2.44 -3.24 -0.37
N LEU A 12 1.72 -3.84 0.59
CA LEU A 12 0.99 -5.09 0.36
C LEU A 12 -0.07 -4.97 -0.74
N ALA A 13 -0.81 -3.85 -0.76
CA ALA A 13 -1.82 -3.61 -1.79
C ALA A 13 -1.19 -3.45 -3.18
N ARG A 14 -0.12 -2.66 -3.31
CA ARG A 14 0.52 -2.36 -4.60
C ARG A 14 1.30 -3.55 -5.17
N LEU A 15 1.99 -4.32 -4.33
CA LEU A 15 2.87 -5.40 -4.81
C LEU A 15 2.16 -6.75 -4.89
N GLU A 16 1.26 -7.04 -3.95
CA GLU A 16 0.66 -8.38 -3.81
C GLU A 16 -0.87 -8.36 -4.03
N GLY A 17 -1.48 -7.18 -4.23
CA GLY A 17 -2.93 -7.06 -4.34
C GLY A 17 -3.68 -7.32 -3.04
N LEU A 18 -2.99 -7.29 -1.89
CA LEU A 18 -3.58 -7.58 -0.59
C LEU A 18 -4.08 -6.32 0.10
N PHE A 19 -5.39 -6.21 0.28
CA PHE A 19 -5.97 -5.19 1.15
C PHE A 19 -5.90 -5.63 2.63
N ALA A 20 -4.70 -5.51 3.19
CA ALA A 20 -4.36 -6.01 4.52
C ALA A 20 -4.71 -5.03 5.65
N SER A 21 -4.75 -5.52 6.89
CA SER A 21 -5.03 -4.69 8.07
C SER A 21 -3.85 -3.80 8.47
N PRO A 22 -4.08 -2.77 9.31
CA PRO A 22 -3.05 -1.99 9.99
C PRO A 22 -1.93 -2.86 10.60
N GLU A 23 -2.26 -3.86 11.40
CA GLU A 23 -1.27 -4.70 12.08
C GLU A 23 -0.39 -5.48 11.09
N SER A 24 -0.97 -5.87 9.95
CA SER A 24 -0.25 -6.53 8.87
C SER A 24 0.73 -5.55 8.19
N GLY A 25 0.32 -4.30 7.99
CA GLY A 25 1.20 -3.23 7.51
C GLY A 25 2.35 -2.94 8.48
N ALA A 26 2.07 -2.91 9.79
CA ALA A 26 3.10 -2.75 10.81
C ALA A 26 4.11 -3.91 10.81
N ALA A 27 3.65 -5.15 10.63
CA ALA A 27 4.53 -6.31 10.52
C ALA A 27 5.45 -6.23 9.29
N VAL A 28 4.95 -5.75 8.15
CA VAL A 28 5.76 -5.49 6.95
C VAL A 28 6.80 -4.38 7.20
N ALA A 29 6.40 -3.28 7.84
CA ALA A 29 7.32 -2.20 8.19
C ALA A 29 8.44 -2.69 9.13
N ALA A 30 8.10 -3.49 10.14
CA ALA A 30 9.07 -4.11 11.02
C ALA A 30 10.01 -5.08 10.28
N ALA A 31 9.48 -5.93 9.39
CA ALA A 31 10.28 -6.84 8.59
C ALA A 31 11.29 -6.10 7.69
N ARG A 32 10.90 -4.98 7.07
CA ARG A 32 11.82 -4.12 6.30
C ARG A 32 12.94 -3.58 7.17
N LYS A 33 12.64 -3.03 8.35
CA LYS A 33 13.65 -2.53 9.29
C LYS A 33 14.60 -3.61 9.78
N LEU A 34 14.07 -4.80 10.08
CA LEU A 34 14.88 -5.94 10.51
C LEU A 34 15.77 -6.47 9.37
N ARG A 35 15.33 -6.34 8.12
CA ARG A 35 16.15 -6.62 6.95
C ARG A 35 17.24 -5.58 6.74
N GLU A 36 16.93 -4.31 6.87
CA GLU A 36 17.88 -3.20 6.74
C GLU A 36 18.95 -3.21 7.84
N SER A 37 18.59 -3.62 9.07
CA SER A 37 19.53 -3.78 10.17
C SER A 37 20.40 -5.02 10.07
N GLY A 38 20.11 -5.92 9.12
CA GLY A 38 20.81 -7.21 8.97
C GLY A 38 20.37 -8.28 9.97
N PHE A 39 19.31 -8.05 10.76
CA PHE A 39 18.75 -9.07 11.65
C PHE A 39 18.09 -10.21 10.86
N LEU A 40 17.37 -9.88 9.78
CA LEU A 40 16.87 -10.86 8.81
C LEU A 40 17.84 -10.95 7.62
N ALA A 41 18.48 -12.09 7.46
CA ALA A 41 19.46 -12.34 6.40
C ALA A 41 18.80 -12.44 5.01
N PRO A 42 19.54 -12.20 3.90
CA PRO A 42 19.04 -12.33 2.54
C PRO A 42 18.23 -13.57 2.22
N GLU A 43 18.74 -14.69 2.71
CA GLU A 43 18.29 -16.05 2.55
C GLU A 43 17.25 -16.53 3.58
N ASP A 44 16.95 -15.71 4.60
CA ASP A 44 15.97 -16.09 5.62
C ASP A 44 14.57 -16.22 5.03
N ARG A 45 13.90 -17.33 5.36
CA ARG A 45 12.50 -17.52 5.04
C ARG A 45 11.63 -16.93 6.15
N THR A 46 11.14 -15.71 5.91
CA THR A 46 10.24 -15.02 6.83
C THR A 46 8.77 -15.29 6.49
N VAL A 47 7.92 -15.43 7.52
CA VAL A 47 6.47 -15.54 7.38
C VAL A 47 5.82 -14.43 8.20
N ILE A 48 4.98 -13.61 7.56
CA ILE A 48 4.13 -12.63 8.24
C ILE A 48 2.72 -13.24 8.36
N PHE A 49 2.21 -13.26 9.59
CA PHE A 49 0.84 -13.69 9.85
C PHE A 49 -0.12 -12.50 9.71
N SER A 50 -0.76 -12.38 8.56
CA SER A 50 -1.84 -11.41 8.34
C SER A 50 -3.14 -11.94 8.97
N THR A 51 -3.45 -11.51 10.19
CA THR A 51 -4.61 -11.99 10.95
C THR A 51 -5.89 -11.18 10.71
N GLY A 52 -5.79 -10.03 10.04
CA GLY A 52 -6.91 -9.13 9.78
C GLY A 52 -7.01 -8.70 8.32
N SER A 53 -8.16 -8.14 7.97
CA SER A 53 -8.44 -7.56 6.65
C SER A 53 -8.50 -6.03 6.73
N GLY A 54 -8.05 -5.36 5.68
CA GLY A 54 -8.20 -3.91 5.51
C GLY A 54 -9.67 -3.48 5.40
N LEU A 55 -10.59 -4.38 5.04
CA LEU A 55 -12.03 -4.10 4.95
C LEU A 55 -12.65 -3.65 6.28
N MET A 56 -12.03 -3.99 7.41
CA MET A 56 -12.45 -3.57 8.75
C MET A 56 -12.02 -2.13 9.08
N HIS A 57 -11.17 -1.52 8.24
CA HIS A 57 -10.47 -0.27 8.51
C HIS A 57 -10.50 0.67 7.28
N VAL A 58 -11.58 0.65 6.52
CA VAL A 58 -11.73 1.45 5.28
C VAL A 58 -11.65 2.95 5.53
N ASP A 59 -11.95 3.40 6.75
CA ASP A 59 -11.85 4.78 7.22
C ASP A 59 -10.42 5.30 7.31
N LEU A 60 -9.43 4.40 7.46
CA LEU A 60 -8.01 4.76 7.51
C LEU A 60 -7.41 5.06 6.14
N ILE A 61 -8.11 4.75 5.05
CA ILE A 61 -7.63 4.91 3.68
C ILE A 61 -8.49 5.98 2.99
N PRO A 62 -8.14 7.26 3.10
CA PRO A 62 -8.84 8.30 2.36
C PRO A 62 -8.65 8.08 0.86
N ILE A 63 -9.76 7.93 0.13
CA ILE A 63 -9.75 7.74 -1.32
C ILE A 63 -10.10 9.08 -1.97
N HIS A 64 -9.13 9.63 -2.70
CA HIS A 64 -9.30 10.82 -3.53
C HIS A 64 -8.96 10.45 -4.97
N PRO A 65 -9.86 9.74 -5.68
CA PRO A 65 -9.59 9.36 -7.05
C PRO A 65 -9.55 10.61 -7.93
N PRO A 66 -8.70 10.64 -8.97
CA PRO A 66 -8.71 11.73 -9.92
C PRO A 66 -10.10 11.82 -10.60
N VAL A 67 -10.63 13.03 -10.66
CA VAL A 67 -11.90 13.34 -11.34
C VAL A 67 -11.57 13.92 -12.70
N ILE A 68 -12.09 13.30 -13.76
CA ILE A 68 -11.86 13.71 -15.15
C ILE A 68 -13.20 14.18 -15.73
N ASP A 69 -13.23 15.35 -16.36
CA ASP A 69 -14.43 15.83 -17.06
C ASP A 69 -14.69 14.89 -18.26
N PRO A 70 -15.88 14.28 -18.36
CA PRO A 70 -16.22 13.41 -19.50
C PRO A 70 -16.21 14.15 -20.85
N ASN A 71 -16.19 15.48 -20.86
CA ASN A 71 -16.12 16.32 -22.06
C ASN A 71 -14.69 16.79 -22.38
N GLU A 72 -13.67 16.29 -21.68
CA GLU A 72 -12.27 16.56 -22.03
C GLU A 72 -11.99 16.23 -23.50
N HIS A 73 -11.32 17.15 -24.20
CA HIS A 73 -11.03 17.00 -25.63
C HIS A 73 -10.12 15.78 -25.90
N ASP A 74 -9.21 15.47 -24.98
CA ASP A 74 -8.38 14.27 -25.01
C ASP A 74 -8.51 13.49 -23.69
N LEU A 75 -9.58 12.71 -23.60
CA LEU A 75 -9.88 11.89 -22.42
C LEU A 75 -8.78 10.86 -22.12
N VAL A 76 -8.07 10.36 -23.15
CA VAL A 76 -7.02 9.34 -22.96
C VAL A 76 -5.78 9.99 -22.35
N ALA A 77 -5.39 11.18 -22.81
CA ALA A 77 -4.33 11.95 -22.18
C ALA A 77 -4.68 12.28 -20.73
N ALA A 78 -5.91 12.75 -20.47
CA ALA A 78 -6.38 13.05 -19.11
C ALA A 78 -6.35 11.83 -18.18
N ILE A 79 -6.76 10.64 -18.65
CA ILE A 79 -6.66 9.39 -17.87
C ILE A 79 -5.20 9.02 -17.61
N THR A 80 -4.33 9.20 -18.59
CA THR A 80 -2.90 8.86 -18.46
C THR A 80 -2.22 9.76 -17.44
N GLU A 81 -2.49 11.07 -17.48
CA GLU A 81 -1.99 12.03 -16.50
C GLU A 81 -2.55 11.75 -15.09
N ALA A 82 -3.84 11.48 -14.98
CA ALA A 82 -4.49 11.09 -13.74
C ALA A 82 -3.87 9.84 -13.09
N ARG A 83 -3.53 8.83 -13.90
CA ARG A 83 -2.86 7.60 -13.42
C ARG A 83 -1.43 7.84 -12.98
N ALA A 84 -0.70 8.76 -13.63
CA ALA A 84 0.67 9.09 -13.25
C ALA A 84 0.78 9.73 -11.85
N HIS A 85 -0.29 10.40 -11.39
CA HIS A 85 -0.36 11.03 -10.07
C HIS A 85 -1.07 10.17 -9.01
N ALA A 86 -1.70 9.07 -9.40
CA ALA A 86 -2.30 8.09 -8.50
C ALA A 86 -1.20 7.14 -7.96
N GLY A 87 -0.35 7.67 -7.07
CA GLY A 87 0.63 6.90 -6.33
C GLY A 87 -0.02 5.88 -5.42
#